data_AF-A0AA95HQG9-F1
#
_entry.id   AF-A0AA95HQG9-F1
#
_cell.length_a   1.000
_cell.length_b   1.000
_cell.length_c   1.000
_cell.angle_alpha   90.00
_cell.angle_beta   90.00
_cell.angle_gamma   90.00
#
_symmetry.space_group_name_H-M   'P 1'
#
loop_
_entity.id
_entity.type
_entity.pdbx_description
1 polymer ?
#
loop_
_entity_poly.entity_id
_entity_poly.type
_entity_poly.pdbx_seq_one_letter_code
_entity_poly.pdbx_strand_id
1 'polypeptide(L)'
;MDSVILVTFKIKGIPIPIKIASTNEPSREQILKKITDLAKGYDLSGEIQFKKLLKEHGHKMYIYEIGDKKCMVLVERLEKIKEFEEIGS
;
A
#
# COMPACT_ATOMS: atom_id res chain seq x y z
N MET A 1 -14.42 15.45 7.51
CA MET A 1 -13.23 15.00 8.26
C MET A 1 -12.14 14.71 7.26
N ASP A 2 -11.01 15.42 7.34
CA ASP A 2 -9.86 15.13 6.49
C ASP A 2 -9.21 13.83 6.97
N SER A 3 -9.25 12.79 6.14
CA SER A 3 -8.60 11.51 6.42
C SER A 3 -7.52 11.26 5.37
N VAL A 4 -6.36 10.80 5.79
CA VAL A 4 -5.28 10.40 4.87
C VAL A 4 -5.30 8.89 4.74
N ILE A 5 -5.13 8.39 3.53
CA ILE A 5 -5.02 6.97 3.25
C ILE A 5 -3.54 6.65 3.06
N LEU A 6 -3.01 5.79 3.92
CA LEU A 6 -1.67 5.25 3.80
C LEU A 6 -1.73 3.92 3.05
N VAL A 7 -0.98 3.83 1.96
CA VAL A 7 -0.84 2.61 1.16
C VAL A 7 0.59 2.10 1.32
N THR A 8 0.73 0.91 1.92
CA THR A 8 2.03 0.27 2.17
C THR A 8 2.19 -0.95 1.26
N PHE A 9 3.21 -0.94 0.41
CA PHE A 9 3.60 -2.06 -0.45
C PHE A 9 4.78 -2.81 0.18
N LYS A 10 4.60 -4.10 0.46
CA LYS A 10 5.65 -5.01 0.91
C LYS A 10 5.81 -6.14 -0.10
N ILE A 11 6.91 -6.14 -0.84
CA ILE A 11 7.18 -7.09 -1.91
C ILE A 11 8.42 -7.90 -1.54
N LYS A 12 8.33 -9.22 -1.50
CA LYS A 12 9.50 -10.09 -1.26
C LYS A 12 10.52 -9.85 -2.38
N GLY A 13 11.75 -9.45 -2.01
CA GLY A 13 12.79 -9.02 -2.96
C GLY A 13 13.08 -7.52 -2.93
N ILE A 14 12.19 -6.70 -2.36
CA ILE A 14 12.44 -5.28 -2.08
C ILE A 14 12.76 -5.13 -0.59
N PRO A 15 13.89 -4.52 -0.21
CA PRO A 15 14.38 -4.54 1.18
C PRO A 15 13.50 -3.71 2.13
N ILE A 16 12.87 -2.63 1.65
CA ILE A 16 12.12 -1.69 2.48
C ILE A 16 10.68 -1.56 1.94
N PRO A 17 9.64 -1.60 2.81
CA PRO A 17 8.27 -1.33 2.39
C PRO A 17 8.12 0.09 1.83
N ILE A 18 7.38 0.21 0.73
CA ILE A 18 7.13 1.50 0.07
C ILE A 18 5.80 2.03 0.58
N LYS A 19 5.82 3.24 1.14
CA LYS A 19 4.65 3.89 1.74
C LYS A 19 4.24 5.09 0.89
N ILE A 20 2.94 5.23 0.62
CA ILE A 20 2.37 6.31 -0.18
C ILE A 20 1.17 6.87 0.57
N ALA A 21 1.19 8.18 0.82
CA ALA A 21 0.02 8.89 1.33
C ALA A 21 -0.87 9.34 0.15
N SER A 22 -2.18 9.17 0.31
CA SER A 22 -3.19 9.56 -0.66
C SER A 22 -4.40 10.15 0.05
N THR A 23 -5.08 11.09 -0.57
CA THR A 23 -6.37 11.61 -0.07
C THR A 23 -7.53 10.68 -0.45
N ASN A 24 -7.33 9.80 -1.43
CA ASN A 24 -8.34 8.88 -1.96
C ASN A 24 -7.88 7.43 -1.88
N GLU A 25 -8.83 6.51 -1.70
CA GLU A 25 -8.52 5.09 -1.66
C GLU A 25 -8.12 4.61 -3.06
N PRO A 26 -7.00 3.91 -3.21
CA PRO A 26 -6.58 3.45 -4.53
C PRO A 26 -7.51 2.36 -5.07
N SER A 27 -7.80 2.40 -6.37
CA SER A 27 -8.46 1.30 -7.06
C SER A 27 -7.54 0.08 -7.21
N ARG A 28 -8.11 -1.09 -7.54
CA ARG A 28 -7.31 -2.30 -7.81
C ARG A 28 -6.37 -2.11 -8.99
N GLU A 29 -6.79 -1.37 -10.02
CA GLU A 29 -6.00 -1.06 -11.21
C GLU A 29 -4.82 -0.14 -10.84
N GLN A 30 -5.05 0.85 -9.97
CA GLN A 30 -3.98 1.73 -9.48
C GLN A 30 -2.95 0.94 -8.64
N ILE A 31 -3.42 0.04 -7.77
CA ILE A 31 -2.56 -0.86 -7.01
C ILE A 31 -1.75 -1.75 -7.97
N LEU A 32 -2.40 -2.41 -8.93
CA LEU A 32 -1.75 -3.30 -9.89
C LEU A 32 -0.71 -2.55 -10.72
N LYS A 33 -1.05 -1.37 -11.24
CA LYS A 33 -0.11 -0.51 -11.98
C LYS A 33 1.12 -0.21 -11.12
N LYS A 34 0.93 0.16 -9.84
CA LYS A 34 2.06 0.46 -8.96
C LYS A 34 2.91 -0.78 -8.67
N ILE A 35 2.30 -1.95 -8.46
CA ILE A 35 3.04 -3.21 -8.30
C ILE A 35 3.88 -3.49 -9.55
N THR A 36 3.31 -3.34 -10.75
CA THR A 36 4.03 -3.53 -12.02
C THR A 36 5.20 -2.56 -12.16
N ASP A 37 5.00 -1.28 -11.85
CA ASP A 37 6.05 -0.26 -11.91
C ASP A 37 7.19 -0.59 -10.92
N LEU A 38 6.85 -1.05 -9.71
CA LEU A 38 7.83 -1.49 -8.71
C LEU A 38 8.56 -2.78 -9.11
N ALA A 39 7.84 -3.76 -9.66
CA ALA A 39 8.46 -5.00 -10.13
C ALA A 39 9.50 -4.72 -11.22
N LYS A 40 9.18 -3.85 -12.18
CA LYS A 40 10.10 -3.41 -13.22
C LYS A 40 11.30 -2.66 -12.65
N GLY A 41 11.08 -1.72 -11.72
CA GLY A 41 12.17 -0.92 -11.14
C GLY A 41 13.15 -1.70 -10.26
N TYR A 42 12.78 -2.91 -9.82
CA TYR A 42 13.59 -3.79 -8.98
C TYR A 42 13.92 -5.13 -9.67
N ASP A 43 13.77 -5.20 -11.00
CA ASP A 43 14.04 -6.40 -11.82
C ASP A 43 13.37 -7.69 -11.30
N LEU A 44 12.17 -7.57 -10.74
CA LEU A 44 11.37 -8.70 -10.30
C LEU A 44 10.66 -9.33 -11.51
N SER A 45 10.98 -10.58 -11.78
CA SER A 45 10.35 -11.38 -12.83
C SER A 45 9.18 -12.23 -12.32
N GLY A 46 8.20 -12.44 -13.20
CA GLY A 46 7.06 -13.32 -12.96
C GLY A 46 5.72 -12.67 -13.30
N GLU A 47 4.70 -13.50 -13.50
CA GLU A 47 3.32 -13.03 -13.69
C GLU A 47 2.78 -12.46 -12.37
N ILE A 48 2.09 -11.32 -12.45
CA ILE A 48 1.43 -10.71 -11.29
C ILE A 48 0.01 -11.26 -11.18
N GLN A 49 -0.28 -11.97 -10.10
CA GLN A 49 -1.58 -12.58 -9.86
C GLN A 49 -2.19 -12.09 -8.55
N PHE A 50 -3.45 -11.64 -8.61
CA PHE A 50 -4.23 -11.36 -7.40
C PHE A 50 -4.66 -12.66 -6.73
N LYS A 51 -4.41 -12.78 -5.43
CA LYS A 51 -4.75 -13.99 -4.66
C LYS A 51 -5.92 -13.78 -3.72
N LYS A 52 -5.89 -12.72 -2.92
CA LYS A 52 -6.91 -12.51 -1.88
C LYS A 52 -6.98 -11.04 -1.45
N LEU A 53 -8.17 -10.65 -1.01
CA LEU A 53 -8.41 -9.42 -0.26
C LEU A 53 -8.83 -9.81 1.17
N LEU A 54 -8.13 -9.26 2.15
CA LEU A 54 -8.48 -9.34 3.55
C LEU A 54 -8.97 -7.97 4.03
N LYS A 55 -9.98 -7.94 4.89
CA LYS A 55 -10.58 -6.72 5.43
C LYS A 55 -10.71 -6.88 6.94
N GLU A 56 -10.18 -5.93 7.69
CA GLU A 56 -10.19 -5.99 9.16
C GLU A 56 -10.14 -4.56 9.73
N HIS A 57 -11.03 -4.24 10.67
CA HIS A 57 -11.10 -2.93 11.35
C HIS A 57 -11.01 -1.69 10.42
N GLY A 58 -11.62 -1.74 9.23
CA GLY A 58 -11.57 -0.64 8.25
C GLY A 58 -10.31 -0.58 7.39
N HIS A 59 -9.33 -1.46 7.63
CA HIS A 59 -8.16 -1.67 6.80
C HIS A 59 -8.43 -2.71 5.71
N LYS A 60 -7.70 -2.58 4.60
CA LYS A 60 -7.76 -3.54 3.48
C LYS A 60 -6.35 -4.01 3.16
N MET A 61 -6.18 -5.33 3.05
CA MET A 61 -4.91 -5.93 2.62
C MET A 61 -5.14 -6.74 1.34
N TYR A 62 -4.52 -6.30 0.25
CA TYR A 62 -4.52 -7.00 -1.02
C TYR A 62 -3.26 -7.86 -1.09
N ILE A 63 -3.45 -9.15 -1.39
CA ILE A 63 -2.37 -10.12 -1.52
C ILE A 63 -2.25 -10.47 -3.00
N TYR A 64 -1.05 -10.26 -3.53
CA TYR A 64 -0.63 -10.63 -4.87
C TYR A 64 0.57 -11.57 -4.80
N GLU A 65 0.83 -12.27 -5.89
CA GLU A 65 2.10 -12.94 -6.17
C GLU A 65 2.72 -12.34 -7.43
N ILE A 66 4.05 -12.29 -7.47
CA ILE A 66 4.86 -11.91 -8.64
C ILE A 66 5.78 -13.10 -8.90
N GLY A 67 5.37 -14.00 -9.81
CA GLY A 67 5.97 -15.33 -9.91
C GLY A 67 5.85 -16.08 -8.58
N ASP A 68 6.98 -16.36 -7.92
CA ASP A 68 7.06 -17.04 -6.62
C ASP A 68 7.13 -16.07 -5.40
N LYS A 69 7.08 -14.75 -5.65
CA LYS A 69 7.30 -13.72 -4.63
C LYS A 69 5.97 -13.16 -4.14
N LYS A 70 5.77 -13.22 -2.82
CA LYS A 70 4.59 -12.62 -2.19
C LYS A 70 4.68 -11.08 -2.22
N CYS A 71 3.59 -10.45 -2.63
CA CYS A 71 3.36 -9.01 -2.58
C CYS A 71 2.12 -8.73 -1.71
N MET A 72 2.28 -7.87 -0.69
CA MET A 72 1.20 -7.43 0.18
C MET A 72 1.04 -5.92 0.04
N VAL A 73 -0.19 -5.48 -0.15
CA VAL A 73 -0.55 -4.06 -0.22
C VAL A 73 -1.56 -3.78 0.86
N LEU A 74 -1.14 -3.04 1.87
CA LEU A 74 -1.97 -2.63 3.00
C LEU A 74 -2.49 -1.21 2.74
N VAL A 75 -3.79 -1.01 2.88
CA VAL A 75 -4.49 0.27 2.73
C VAL A 75 -5.14 0.61 4.06
N GLU A 76 -4.69 1.70 4.66
CA GLU A 76 -5.08 2.14 5.99
C GLU A 76 -5.66 3.54 5.91
N ARG A 77 -6.83 3.77 6.50
CA ARG A 77 -7.37 5.11 6.70
C ARG A 77 -6.86 5.63 8.03
N LEU A 78 -6.09 6.70 7.99
CA LEU A 78 -5.63 7.42 9.16
C LEU A 78 -6.54 8.62 9.38
N GLU A 79 -7.13 8.70 10.56
CA GLU A 79 -7.81 9.92 11.01
C GLU A 79 -6.75 10.97 11.33
N LYS A 80 -6.98 12.22 10.90
CA LYS A 80 -6.09 13.33 11.25
C LYS A 80 -6.13 13.48 12.78
N ILE A 81 -5.06 13.08 13.46
CA ILE A 81 -4.86 13.45 14.86
C ILE A 81 -4.76 14.99 14.85
N LYS A 82 -5.59 15.66 15.65
CA LYS A 82 -5.55 17.12 15.81
C LYS A 82 -4.08 17.54 16.02
N GLU A 83 -3.70 18.60 15.31
CA GLU A 83 -2.37 19.21 15.31
C GLU A 83 -1.80 19.27 16.73
N PHE A 84 -0.49 19.03 16.87
CA PHE A 84 0.21 19.27 18.13
C PHE A 84 -0.16 20.68 18.60
N GLU A 85 -0.72 20.81 19.81
CA GLU A 85 -0.93 22.13 20.40
C GLU A 85 0.44 22.82 20.46
N GLU A 86 0.62 23.88 19.68
CA GLU A 86 1.72 24.82 19.92
C GLU A 86 1.48 25.40 21.31
N ILE A 87 2.22 24.89 22.29
CA ILE A 87 2.35 25.57 23.57
C ILE A 87 3.12 26.85 23.24
N GLY A 88 2.40 27.97 23.25
CA GLY A 88 2.85 29.26 22.74
C GLY A 88 4.19 29.75 23.29
N SER A 89 4.83 30.63 22.53
CA SER A 89 5.92 31.50 22.97
C SER A 89 5.48 32.95 22.97
#